data_AF-A0A151KT94-F1
#
_entry.id   AF-A0A151KT94-F1
#
_cell.length_a   1.000
_cell.length_b   1.000
_cell.length_c   1.000
_cell.angle_alpha   90.00
_cell.angle_beta   90.00
_cell.angle_gamma   90.00
#
_symmetry.space_group_name_H-M   'P 1'
#
loop_
_entity.id
_entity.type
_entity.pdbx_description
1 polymer ?
#
loop_
_entity_poly.entity_id
_entity_poly.type
_entity_poly.pdbx_seq_one_letter_code
_entity_poly.pdbx_strand_id
1 'polypeptide(L)'
;MKYYEMTKNFVFREFECGLTVEQTAKLCFKSVKQVKEWDKGKTIPNECKRLMRMTKGRELSQCETWESFKMHHDRLELPTGRKVTAQEVLAGIALLEIESPTDLKTMSKLLKYARAISKIKGQ
;
A
#
# COMPACT_ATOMS: atom_id res chain seq x y z
N MET A 1 35.41 -11.49 15.20
CA MET A 1 34.28 -10.79 14.57
C MET A 1 33.70 -11.71 13.51
N LYS A 2 32.44 -12.17 13.62
CA LYS A 2 31.83 -13.03 12.60
C LYS A 2 31.46 -12.14 11.42
N TYR A 3 32.25 -12.20 10.35
CA TYR A 3 31.89 -11.62 9.06
C TYR A 3 30.62 -12.33 8.60
N TYR A 4 29.46 -11.70 8.81
CA TYR A 4 28.28 -12.08 8.05
C TYR A 4 28.58 -11.72 6.61
N GLU A 5 28.76 -12.73 5.76
CA GLU A 5 28.67 -12.53 4.33
C GLU A 5 27.30 -11.89 4.09
N MET A 6 27.31 -10.59 3.74
CA MET A 6 26.11 -9.81 3.41
C MET A 6 25.60 -10.27 2.05
N THR A 7 25.16 -11.53 1.99
CA THR A 7 24.64 -12.09 0.77
C THR A 7 23.32 -11.39 0.43
N LYS A 8 23.04 -11.17 -0.86
CA LYS A 8 21.83 -10.48 -1.33
C LYS A 8 20.55 -11.04 -0.69
N ASN A 9 20.54 -12.34 -0.39
CA ASN A 9 19.42 -13.01 0.27
C ASN A 9 19.26 -12.65 1.75
N PHE A 10 20.35 -12.48 2.49
CA PHE A 10 20.31 -12.00 3.88
C PHE A 10 19.79 -10.57 3.93
N VAL A 11 20.25 -9.71 3.01
CA VAL A 11 19.74 -8.34 2.84
C VAL A 11 18.25 -8.36 2.49
N PHE A 12 17.84 -9.22 1.55
CA PHE A 12 16.44 -9.37 1.18
C PHE A 12 15.55 -9.83 2.34
N ARG A 13 15.98 -10.78 3.16
CA ARG A 13 15.18 -11.30 4.28
C ARG A 13 15.12 -10.33 5.46
N GLU A 14 16.26 -9.81 5.88
CA GLU A 14 16.39 -9.01 7.10
C GLU A 14 16.12 -7.52 6.86
N PHE A 15 16.68 -6.93 5.80
CA PHE A 15 16.54 -5.49 5.53
C PHE A 15 15.34 -5.16 4.64
N GLU A 16 15.09 -5.95 3.58
CA GLU A 16 13.93 -5.68 2.74
C GLU A 16 12.65 -6.26 3.37
N CYS A 17 12.64 -7.54 3.73
CA CYS A 17 11.45 -8.17 4.27
C CYS A 17 11.32 -8.01 5.79
N GLY A 18 12.39 -7.72 6.55
CA GLY A 18 12.30 -7.62 8.02
C GLY A 18 11.70 -8.86 8.68
N LEU A 19 11.96 -10.06 8.15
CA LEU A 19 11.49 -11.34 8.68
C LEU A 19 12.63 -12.05 9.38
N THR A 20 12.40 -12.61 10.57
CA THR A 20 13.40 -13.46 11.22
C THR A 20 13.50 -14.82 10.52
N VAL A 21 14.62 -15.54 10.68
CA VAL A 21 14.83 -16.87 10.09
C VAL A 21 13.68 -17.83 10.44
N GLU A 22 13.16 -17.75 11.66
CA GLU A 22 12.05 -18.58 12.14
C GLU A 22 10.70 -18.20 11.53
N GLN A 23 10.44 -16.90 11.38
CA GLN A 23 9.24 -16.41 10.70
C GLN A 23 9.24 -16.83 9.24
N THR A 24 10.39 -16.66 8.55
CA THR A 24 10.55 -17.09 7.16
C THR A 24 10.39 -18.61 7.01
N ALA A 25 10.91 -19.40 7.95
CA ALA A 25 10.77 -20.86 7.94
C ALA A 25 9.30 -21.28 8.05
N LYS A 26 8.56 -20.69 8.98
CA LYS A 26 7.11 -20.92 9.14
C LYS A 26 6.33 -20.49 7.89
N LEU A 27 6.68 -19.32 7.33
CA LEU A 27 6.01 -18.75 6.17
C LEU A 27 6.18 -19.59 4.90
N CYS A 28 7.40 -20.05 4.66
CA CYS A 28 7.75 -20.80 3.45
C CYS A 28 7.56 -22.31 3.62
N PHE A 29 7.04 -22.77 4.77
CA PHE A 29 6.94 -24.18 5.13
C PHE A 29 8.26 -24.95 4.95
N LYS A 30 9.40 -24.31 5.27
CA LYS A 30 10.76 -24.88 5.16
C LYS A 30 11.43 -24.97 6.52
N SER A 31 12.51 -25.75 6.58
CA SER A 31 13.31 -25.86 7.81
C SER A 31 14.16 -24.60 8.04
N VAL A 32 14.41 -24.28 9.31
CA VAL A 32 15.34 -23.20 9.72
C VAL A 32 16.73 -23.38 9.11
N LYS A 33 17.17 -24.64 8.93
CA LYS A 33 18.45 -24.95 8.25
C LYS A 33 18.44 -24.47 6.79
N GLN A 34 17.36 -24.74 6.05
CA GLN A 34 17.22 -24.33 4.66
C GLN A 34 17.17 -22.81 4.51
N VAL A 35 16.51 -22.10 5.43
CA VAL A 35 16.52 -20.62 5.43
C VAL A 35 17.92 -20.08 5.73
N LYS A 36 18.66 -20.68 6.68
CA LYS A 36 20.06 -20.31 6.93
C LYS A 36 20.97 -20.57 5.73
N GLU A 37 20.67 -21.58 4.92
CA GLU A 37 21.41 -21.82 3.67
C GLU A 37 21.07 -20.79 2.58
N TRP A 38 19.82 -20.33 2.52
CA TRP A 38 19.45 -19.22 1.64
C TRP A 38 20.19 -17.93 2.00
N ASP A 39 20.29 -17.63 3.30
CA ASP A 39 21.05 -16.48 3.81
C ASP A 39 22.54 -16.59 3.46
N LYS A 40 23.11 -17.80 3.38
CA LYS A 40 24.48 -18.08 2.92
C LYS A 40 24.65 -17.99 1.39
N GLY A 41 23.59 -17.69 0.64
CA GLY A 41 23.65 -17.49 -0.80
C GLY A 41 23.04 -18.57 -1.67
N LYS A 42 22.42 -19.62 -1.10
CA LYS A 42 21.60 -20.53 -1.92
C LYS A 42 20.38 -19.81 -2.48
N THR A 43 19.96 -20.17 -3.68
CA THR A 43 18.80 -19.58 -4.35
C THR A 43 17.52 -19.79 -3.52
N ILE A 44 16.82 -18.69 -3.21
CA ILE A 44 15.48 -18.75 -2.61
C ILE A 44 14.49 -19.06 -3.74
N PRO A 45 13.62 -20.08 -3.60
CA PRO A 45 12.54 -20.36 -4.54
C PRO A 45 11.65 -19.12 -4.78
N ASN A 46 11.17 -18.94 -6.00
CA ASN A 46 10.39 -17.75 -6.37
C ASN A 46 9.08 -17.65 -5.58
N GLU A 47 8.47 -18.79 -5.26
CA GLU A 47 7.27 -18.90 -4.44
C GLU A 47 7.53 -18.38 -3.03
N CYS A 48 8.69 -18.74 -2.46
CA CYS A 48 9.12 -18.30 -1.14
C CYS A 48 9.42 -16.79 -1.12
N LYS A 49 10.08 -16.27 -2.16
CA LYS A 49 10.30 -14.81 -2.30
C LYS A 49 8.98 -14.04 -2.39
N ARG A 50 8.00 -14.57 -3.14
CA ARG A 50 6.68 -13.95 -3.28
C ARG A 50 5.92 -13.95 -1.96
N LEU A 51 5.88 -15.08 -1.25
CA LEU A 51 5.26 -15.16 0.07
C LEU A 51 5.86 -14.14 1.03
N MET A 52 7.20 -14.03 1.10
CA MET A 52 7.87 -13.04 1.96
C MET A 52 7.43 -11.61 1.66
N ARG A 53 7.30 -11.24 0.37
CA ARG A 53 6.80 -9.90 -0.05
C ARG A 53 5.34 -9.69 0.32
N MET A 54 4.49 -10.69 0.10
CA MET A 54 3.06 -10.63 0.42
C MET A 54 2.83 -10.43 1.92
N THR A 55 3.52 -11.16 2.80
CA THR A 55 3.33 -10.98 4.25
C THR A 55 3.74 -9.62 4.79
N LYS A 56 4.58 -8.89 4.06
CA LYS A 56 4.99 -7.53 4.44
C LYS A 56 4.09 -6.47 3.81
N GLY A 57 2.98 -6.87 3.20
CA GLY A 57 2.00 -5.99 2.60
C GLY A 57 2.49 -5.30 1.33
N ARG A 58 3.66 -5.69 0.78
CA ARG A 58 4.23 -5.03 -0.40
C ARG A 58 3.40 -5.25 -1.67
N GLU A 59 2.54 -6.26 -1.69
CA GLU A 59 1.55 -6.53 -2.75
C GLU A 59 0.13 -6.39 -2.14
N LEU A 60 -0.72 -5.56 -2.73
CA LEU A 60 -2.07 -5.25 -2.20
C LEU A 60 -3.11 -6.29 -2.61
N SER A 61 -3.11 -6.69 -3.89
CA SER A 61 -4.05 -7.68 -4.43
C SER A 61 -3.49 -8.32 -5.69
N GLN A 62 -4.02 -9.49 -6.06
CA GLN A 62 -3.66 -10.21 -7.30
C GLN A 62 -4.50 -9.78 -8.51
N CYS A 63 -5.48 -8.88 -8.31
CA CYS A 63 -6.28 -8.34 -9.41
C CYS A 63 -5.47 -7.39 -10.28
N GLU A 64 -5.67 -7.43 -11.60
CA GLU A 64 -5.02 -6.52 -12.58
C GLU A 64 -5.19 -5.04 -12.23
N THR A 65 -6.31 -4.66 -11.61
CA THR A 65 -6.57 -3.27 -11.18
C THR A 65 -5.61 -2.76 -10.10
N TRP A 66 -4.99 -3.66 -9.34
CA TRP A 66 -3.98 -3.36 -8.33
C TRP A 66 -2.57 -3.72 -8.79
N GLU A 67 -2.40 -4.09 -10.06
CA GLU A 67 -1.10 -4.34 -10.64
C GLU A 67 -0.24 -3.06 -10.56
N SER A 68 1.02 -3.21 -10.15
CA SER A 68 1.95 -2.10 -9.89
C SER A 68 1.65 -1.21 -8.68
N PHE A 69 0.56 -1.44 -7.93
CA PHE A 69 0.39 -0.80 -6.62
C PHE A 69 1.21 -1.55 -5.56
N LYS A 70 2.00 -0.81 -4.79
CA LYS A 70 2.87 -1.39 -3.74
C LYS A 70 2.71 -0.63 -2.44
N MET A 71 2.69 -1.32 -1.30
CA MET A 71 2.87 -0.62 -0.02
C MET A 71 4.35 -0.47 0.29
N HIS A 72 4.76 0.77 0.52
CA HIS A 72 6.10 1.12 0.96
C HIS A 72 6.02 1.66 2.38
N HIS A 73 6.11 0.76 3.37
CA HIS A 73 5.99 1.06 4.80
C HIS A 73 4.67 1.78 5.15
N ASP A 74 4.72 3.10 5.31
CA ASP A 74 3.64 3.99 5.73
C ASP A 74 2.87 4.61 4.54
N ARG A 75 3.32 4.36 3.30
CA ARG A 75 2.76 4.99 2.10
C ARG A 75 2.38 3.98 1.03
N LEU A 76 1.33 4.30 0.28
CA LEU A 76 0.87 3.57 -0.89
C LEU A 76 1.58 4.11 -2.14
N GLU A 77 2.37 3.29 -2.81
CA GLU A 77 2.99 3.60 -4.09
C GLU A 77 2.00 3.28 -5.23
N LEU A 78 1.66 4.31 -6.00
CA LEU A 78 0.83 4.23 -7.19
C LEU A 78 1.62 3.67 -8.38
N PRO A 79 0.95 3.21 -9.46
CA PRO A 79 1.61 2.78 -10.70
C PRO A 79 2.50 3.85 -11.34
N THR A 80 2.26 5.12 -11.01
CA THR A 80 3.07 6.28 -11.44
C THR A 80 4.39 6.41 -10.65
N GLY A 81 4.63 5.56 -9.66
CA GLY A 81 5.76 5.64 -8.73
C GLY A 81 5.59 6.69 -7.62
N ARG A 82 4.45 7.41 -7.61
CA ARG A 82 4.16 8.40 -6.57
C ARG A 82 3.68 7.70 -5.30
N LYS A 83 4.22 8.14 -4.16
CA LYS A 83 3.83 7.64 -2.83
C LYS A 83 2.77 8.53 -2.22
N VAL A 84 1.68 7.92 -1.77
CA VAL A 84 0.49 8.58 -1.25
C VAL A 84 0.28 8.17 0.20
N THR A 85 -0.02 9.13 1.04
CA THR A 85 -0.36 8.91 2.45
C THR A 85 -1.81 8.48 2.61
N ALA A 86 -2.15 7.86 3.74
CA ALA A 86 -3.53 7.50 4.05
C ALA A 86 -4.49 8.71 3.95
N GLN A 87 -4.05 9.89 4.37
CA GLN A 87 -4.86 11.10 4.33
C GLN A 87 -5.11 11.60 2.89
N GLU A 88 -4.13 11.50 2.01
CA GLU A 88 -4.31 11.83 0.59
C GLU A 88 -5.26 10.86 -0.12
N VAL A 89 -5.27 9.57 0.26
CA VAL A 89 -6.26 8.60 -0.23
C VAL A 89 -7.66 8.98 0.23
N LEU A 90 -7.83 9.31 1.52
CA LEU A 90 -9.11 9.77 2.07
C LEU A 90 -9.59 11.06 1.39
N ALA A 91 -8.68 12.00 1.14
CA ALA A 91 -8.99 13.23 0.44
C ALA A 91 -9.45 12.96 -1.01
N GLY A 92 -8.82 12.01 -1.71
CA GLY A 92 -9.24 11.59 -3.05
C GLY A 92 -10.66 11.01 -3.06
N ILE A 93 -10.99 10.15 -2.09
CA ILE A 93 -12.35 9.60 -1.94
C ILE A 93 -13.35 10.74 -1.66
N ALA A 94 -13.03 11.64 -0.72
CA ALA A 94 -13.90 12.77 -0.39
C ALA A 94 -14.15 13.70 -1.59
N LEU A 95 -13.14 13.95 -2.43
CA LEU A 95 -13.30 14.76 -3.64
C LEU A 95 -14.22 14.08 -4.66
N LEU A 96 -14.06 12.77 -4.87
CA LEU A 96 -14.94 11.98 -5.73
C LEU A 96 -16.40 11.98 -5.22
N GLU A 97 -16.59 12.03 -3.90
CA GLU A 97 -17.92 12.15 -3.28
C GLU A 97 -18.50 13.57 -3.42
N ILE A 98 -17.70 14.63 -3.25
CA ILE A 98 -18.14 16.04 -3.34
C ILE A 98 -18.49 16.44 -4.78
N GLU A 99 -17.87 15.83 -5.79
CA GLU A 99 -18.25 16.03 -7.20
C GLU A 99 -19.53 15.28 -7.58
N SER A 100 -20.29 14.75 -6.61
CA SER A 100 -21.57 14.12 -6.90
C SER A 100 -22.53 15.12 -7.59
N PRO A 101 -23.22 14.72 -8.68
CA PRO A 101 -24.17 15.59 -9.38
C PRO A 101 -25.34 16.05 -8.48
N THR A 102 -25.54 15.39 -7.35
CA THR A 102 -26.46 15.76 -6.28
C THR A 102 -26.04 17.04 -5.55
N ASP A 103 -24.75 17.26 -5.33
CA ASP A 103 -24.26 18.43 -4.61
C ASP A 103 -24.39 19.70 -5.45
N LEU A 104 -24.09 19.63 -6.75
CA LEU A 104 -24.32 20.74 -7.69
C LEU A 104 -25.79 21.15 -7.76
N LYS A 105 -26.70 20.17 -7.80
CA LYS A 105 -28.15 20.44 -7.79
C LYS A 105 -28.60 21.07 -6.47
N THR A 106 -28.02 20.63 -5.35
CA THR A 106 -28.36 21.15 -4.02
C THR A 106 -27.83 22.56 -3.82
N MET A 107 -26.58 22.84 -4.19
CA MET A 107 -26.01 24.20 -4.19
C MET A 107 -26.79 25.16 -5.08
N SER A 108 -27.21 24.73 -6.28
CA SER A 108 -28.02 25.56 -7.18
C SER A 108 -29.37 25.92 -6.56
N LYS A 109 -30.05 24.96 -5.91
CA LYS A 109 -31.30 25.22 -5.18
C LYS A 109 -31.08 26.15 -3.98
N LEU A 110 -30.04 25.92 -3.17
CA LEU A 110 -29.69 26.75 -2.02
C LEU A 110 -29.42 28.21 -2.45
N LEU A 111 -28.65 28.42 -3.51
CA LEU A 111 -28.42 29.76 -4.07
C LEU A 111 -29.72 30.41 -4.55
N LYS A 112 -30.61 29.65 -5.18
CA LYS A 112 -31.90 30.15 -5.65
C LYS A 112 -32.78 30.59 -4.48
N TYR A 113 -32.85 29.78 -3.41
CA TYR A 113 -33.58 30.13 -2.19
C TYR A 113 -32.97 31.32 -1.46
N ALA A 114 -31.64 31.37 -1.31
CA ALA A 114 -30.95 32.50 -0.69
C ALA A 114 -31.24 33.83 -1.43
N ARG A 115 -31.23 33.81 -2.77
CA ARG A 115 -31.58 34.99 -3.58
C ARG A 115 -33.05 35.40 -3.40
N ALA A 116 -33.97 34.45 -3.36
CA ALA A 116 -35.38 34.73 -3.13
C ALA A 116 -35.62 35.34 -1.73
N ILE A 117 -35.00 34.78 -0.69
CA ILE A 117 -35.09 35.29 0.68
C ILE A 117 -34.51 36.71 0.77
N SER A 118 -33.34 36.96 0.16
CA SER A 118 -32.73 38.29 0.10
C SER A 118 -33.66 39.31 -0.55
N LYS A 119 -34.35 38.94 -1.64
CA LYS A 119 -35.32 39.80 -2.31
C LYS A 119 -36.56 40.11 -1.46
N ILE A 120 -36.98 39.16 -0.61
CA ILE A 120 -38.09 39.35 0.34
C ILE A 120 -37.66 40.23 1.52
N LYS A 121 -36.43 40.09 2.01
CA LYS A 121 -35.89 40.86 3.14
C LYS A 121 -35.42 42.27 2.79
N GLY A 122 -35.14 42.53 1.51
CA GLY A 122 -34.72 43.84 0.99
C GLY A 122 -35.86 44.75 0.54
N GLN A 123 -37.12 44.33 0.72
CA GLN A 123 -38.32 45.18 0.71
C GLN A 123 -38.68 45.55 2.14
#